data_AF-A0ABD2NDF8-F1
#
_entry.id   AF-A0ABD2NDF8-F1
#
_cell.length_a   1.000
_cell.length_b   1.000
_cell.length_c   1.000
_cell.angle_alpha   90.00
_cell.angle_beta   90.00
_cell.angle_gamma   90.00
#
_symmetry.space_group_name_H-M   'P 1'
#
loop_
_entity.id
_entity.type
_entity.pdbx_description
1 polymer ?
#
loop_
_entity_poly.entity_id
_entity_poly.type
_entity_poly.pdbx_seq_one_letter_code
_entity_poly.pdbx_strand_id
1 'polypeptide(L)'
;MQVKTQTQANKKPHLELQLEELKENYSVLLVDKEEYQTELQKLERELGSINKEKTKLINDNNALINEERKDVNNKHKLVEAITKINSEIKKYLDKNVEYNLEQAIAQVSQLEEKKKHFTDVKNKAVQKITEQKEEIAKQKTVSRNLKDNIILREKQKEEAILANEITNLKQKIGNYNYQSLYREKLELKRTIEKEEREINSLKGQEIELMKTISDMEQELNLPENKNAEKNHMVKMNECKVMEKVLDDIRKFTRALQCSILQFHKEKMVLINDRIRELWRNIYKGNDIDYIQIKAEDSKSTSNFRQTYDYRVIQVKNGIELEMRGRCSAGQRVLACLIIRMALAESFSTHCGILALDEPTTNLDKENIVSLTYALANIIQSHENDGNFQLIVITHDQEFLDILRHTVQNVSHYWRISRNPQGYSVIKKERL
;
A
#
# COMPACT_ATOMS: atom_id res chain seq x y z
N MET A 1 3.60 71.38 -5.13
CA MET A 1 4.83 70.59 -5.01
C MET A 1 5.98 71.27 -5.75
N GLN A 2 6.91 71.95 -5.10
CA GLN A 2 6.82 72.49 -3.73
C GLN A 2 7.73 73.73 -3.58
N VAL A 3 7.34 74.65 -2.70
CA VAL A 3 7.86 76.03 -2.63
C VAL A 3 7.68 76.59 -1.22
N LYS A 4 8.54 77.50 -0.71
CA LYS A 4 9.95 77.81 -1.04
C LYS A 4 10.55 78.66 0.11
N THR A 5 11.86 78.65 0.31
CA THR A 5 12.58 79.44 1.33
C THR A 5 13.82 80.15 0.75
N GLN A 6 14.25 81.25 1.40
CA GLN A 6 15.50 82.00 1.14
C GLN A 6 15.94 82.68 2.45
N THR A 7 17.24 82.83 2.74
CA THR A 7 17.76 83.48 3.98
C THR A 7 19.27 83.81 3.88
N GLN A 8 19.85 84.35 4.97
CA GLN A 8 21.29 84.59 5.28
C GLN A 8 21.93 85.92 4.83
N ALA A 9 22.79 86.44 5.71
CA ALA A 9 23.66 87.65 5.64
C ALA A 9 24.59 87.60 6.91
N ASN A 10 25.42 88.57 7.34
CA ASN A 10 25.80 89.93 6.92
C ASN A 10 27.21 90.28 7.51
N LYS A 11 27.93 91.32 7.04
CA LYS A 11 29.22 91.77 7.64
C LYS A 11 29.59 93.25 7.32
N LYS A 12 30.07 94.03 8.31
CA LYS A 12 31.01 95.17 8.08
C LYS A 12 32.27 95.17 8.98
N PRO A 13 32.17 95.41 10.30
CA PRO A 13 33.13 96.30 11.00
C PRO A 13 34.49 95.69 11.36
N HIS A 14 35.43 96.60 11.66
CA HIS A 14 36.77 96.43 12.25
C HIS A 14 37.00 97.56 13.29
N LEU A 15 38.21 97.76 13.82
CA LEU A 15 38.59 98.92 14.66
C LEU A 15 40.09 99.28 14.50
N GLU A 16 40.52 100.46 14.97
CA GLU A 16 41.90 101.01 14.89
C GLU A 16 42.46 101.13 13.46
N LEU A 17 41.59 101.00 12.45
CA LEU A 17 41.89 101.17 11.03
C LEU A 17 42.45 102.55 10.68
N GLN A 18 42.41 103.55 11.57
CA GLN A 18 42.67 104.98 11.29
C GLN A 18 44.00 105.32 10.58
N LEU A 19 44.97 104.40 10.51
CA LEU A 19 46.21 104.57 9.73
C LEU A 19 46.21 103.76 8.40
N GLU A 20 45.42 102.69 8.32
CA GLU A 20 44.98 102.13 7.04
C GLU A 20 44.06 103.14 6.32
N GLU A 21 43.18 103.80 7.08
CA GLU A 21 42.32 104.95 6.73
C GLU A 21 43.14 106.15 6.20
N LEU A 22 44.45 106.23 6.48
CA LEU A 22 45.35 107.25 5.90
C LEU A 22 45.97 106.85 4.55
N LYS A 23 46.05 105.55 4.24
CA LYS A 23 46.21 105.09 2.84
C LYS A 23 44.88 105.15 2.10
N GLU A 24 43.79 104.85 2.80
CA GLU A 24 42.44 105.07 2.33
C GLU A 24 42.27 106.55 1.97
N ASN A 25 42.77 107.51 2.76
CA ASN A 25 42.79 108.95 2.42
C ASN A 25 43.55 109.29 1.12
N TYR A 26 44.56 108.51 0.71
CA TYR A 26 45.19 108.70 -0.61
C TYR A 26 44.37 108.08 -1.75
N SER A 27 43.57 107.04 -1.46
CA SER A 27 42.54 106.55 -2.41
C SER A 27 41.29 107.43 -2.44
N VAL A 28 40.93 108.07 -1.31
CA VAL A 28 39.89 109.09 -1.20
C VAL A 28 40.34 110.31 -2.00
N LEU A 29 41.58 110.78 -1.91
CA LEU A 29 42.13 111.79 -2.85
C LEU A 29 42.06 111.41 -4.34
N LEU A 30 41.79 110.14 -4.67
CA LEU A 30 41.55 109.65 -6.02
C LEU A 30 40.03 109.57 -6.35
N VAL A 31 39.17 109.35 -5.36
CA VAL A 31 37.69 109.45 -5.43
C VAL A 31 37.20 110.91 -5.37
N ASP A 32 37.81 111.76 -4.54
CA ASP A 32 37.68 113.22 -4.49
C ASP A 32 37.89 113.81 -5.89
N LYS A 33 38.79 113.24 -6.69
CA LYS A 33 39.00 113.67 -8.08
C LYS A 33 37.77 113.39 -8.98
N GLU A 34 36.98 112.36 -8.68
CA GLU A 34 35.67 112.11 -9.30
C GLU A 34 34.59 113.02 -8.67
N GLU A 35 34.59 113.25 -7.35
CA GLU A 35 33.66 114.22 -6.72
C GLU A 35 33.87 115.65 -7.21
N TYR A 36 35.10 116.11 -7.42
CA TYR A 36 35.40 117.43 -8.00
C TYR A 36 34.95 117.57 -9.46
N GLN A 37 34.71 116.47 -10.20
CA GLN A 37 33.99 116.54 -11.47
C GLN A 37 32.48 116.81 -11.27
N THR A 38 31.90 116.41 -10.13
CA THR A 38 30.50 116.71 -9.78
C THR A 38 30.32 118.11 -9.17
N GLU A 39 31.33 118.66 -8.49
CA GLU A 39 31.35 120.06 -8.04
C GLU A 39 31.27 121.03 -9.23
N LEU A 40 31.90 120.69 -10.35
CA LEU A 40 31.87 121.47 -11.59
C LEU A 40 30.44 121.66 -12.14
N GLN A 41 29.52 120.71 -11.92
CA GLN A 41 28.09 120.83 -12.25
C GLN A 41 27.29 121.70 -11.26
N LYS A 42 27.83 122.07 -10.09
CA LYS A 42 27.15 122.97 -9.14
C LYS A 42 27.38 124.44 -9.48
N LEU A 43 28.59 124.81 -9.90
CA LEU A 43 28.96 126.21 -10.18
C LEU A 43 28.13 126.83 -11.32
N GLU A 44 27.67 126.04 -12.29
CA GLU A 44 26.71 126.50 -13.32
C GLU A 44 25.37 127.02 -12.72
N ARG A 45 25.03 126.65 -11.48
CA ARG A 45 23.80 127.10 -10.80
C ARG A 45 23.92 128.48 -10.16
N GLU A 46 25.12 128.91 -9.76
CA GLU A 46 25.32 130.19 -9.07
C GLU A 46 25.01 131.39 -10.00
N LEU A 47 25.24 131.20 -11.30
CA LEU A 47 24.90 132.12 -12.39
C LEU A 47 23.42 132.55 -12.39
N GLY A 48 22.51 131.75 -11.82
CA GLY A 48 21.08 132.09 -11.70
C GLY A 48 20.76 133.13 -10.62
N SER A 49 21.68 133.41 -9.68
CA SER A 49 21.39 134.22 -8.48
C SER A 49 21.32 135.73 -8.75
N ILE A 50 22.17 136.24 -9.63
CA ILE A 50 22.43 137.68 -9.86
C ILE A 50 21.19 138.43 -10.39
N ASN A 51 20.25 137.74 -11.05
CA ASN A 51 19.01 138.34 -11.56
C ASN A 51 18.05 138.92 -10.48
N LYS A 52 18.27 138.65 -9.19
CA LYS A 52 17.34 139.04 -8.11
C LYS A 52 17.42 140.51 -7.70
N GLU A 53 18.60 141.14 -7.78
CA GLU A 53 18.85 142.39 -7.03
C GLU A 53 18.12 143.62 -7.61
N LYS A 54 17.88 143.62 -8.92
CA LYS A 54 17.14 144.65 -9.68
C LYS A 54 15.70 144.90 -9.18
N THR A 55 15.15 144.03 -8.34
CA THR A 55 13.75 144.07 -7.89
C THR A 55 13.46 145.14 -6.83
N LYS A 56 14.42 145.51 -5.97
CA LYS A 56 14.12 146.34 -4.76
C LYS A 56 13.76 147.79 -5.06
N LEU A 57 14.47 148.45 -5.97
CA LEU A 57 14.29 149.88 -6.31
C LEU A 57 12.90 150.23 -6.89
N ILE A 58 12.11 149.22 -7.26
CA ILE A 58 10.74 149.38 -7.75
C ILE A 58 9.77 149.76 -6.60
N ASN A 59 10.10 149.44 -5.35
CA ASN A 59 9.13 149.47 -4.24
C ASN A 59 8.83 150.87 -3.69
N ASP A 60 9.84 151.73 -3.49
CA ASP A 60 9.63 152.98 -2.75
C ASP A 60 8.76 153.99 -3.52
N ASN A 61 8.90 154.03 -4.86
CA ASN A 61 8.04 154.86 -5.72
C ASN A 61 6.57 154.38 -5.73
N ASN A 62 6.31 153.09 -5.47
CA ASN A 62 4.94 152.59 -5.34
C ASN A 62 4.23 153.10 -4.08
N ALA A 63 4.93 153.59 -3.04
CA ALA A 63 4.30 154.04 -1.81
C ALA A 63 3.48 155.31 -2.01
N LEU A 64 4.10 156.39 -2.52
CA LEU A 64 3.41 157.66 -2.83
C LEU A 64 2.34 157.48 -3.92
N ILE A 65 2.64 156.67 -4.95
CA ILE A 65 1.67 156.31 -5.99
C ILE A 65 0.41 155.65 -5.39
N ASN A 66 0.53 154.88 -4.31
CA ASN A 66 -0.60 154.15 -3.72
C ASN A 66 -1.56 154.99 -2.86
N GLU A 67 -1.20 156.22 -2.48
CA GLU A 67 -2.12 157.08 -1.72
C GLU A 67 -3.03 157.88 -2.65
N GLU A 68 -2.46 158.57 -3.65
CA GLU A 68 -3.22 159.16 -4.78
C GLU A 68 -4.08 158.10 -5.50
N ARG A 69 -3.53 156.90 -5.75
CA ARG A 69 -4.31 155.81 -6.35
C ARG A 69 -5.49 155.35 -5.50
N LYS A 70 -5.52 155.54 -4.17
CA LYS A 70 -6.70 155.14 -3.37
C LYS A 70 -7.92 156.00 -3.70
N ASP A 71 -7.74 157.31 -3.81
CA ASP A 71 -8.85 158.21 -4.12
C ASP A 71 -9.26 158.14 -5.60
N VAL A 72 -8.28 158.05 -6.51
CA VAL A 72 -8.54 157.77 -7.94
C VAL A 72 -9.27 156.44 -8.13
N ASN A 73 -8.86 155.36 -7.44
CA ASN A 73 -9.50 154.04 -7.54
C ASN A 73 -10.91 154.05 -6.94
N ASN A 74 -11.17 154.77 -5.85
CA ASN A 74 -12.53 154.91 -5.32
C ASN A 74 -13.46 155.65 -6.28
N LYS A 75 -12.97 156.66 -7.01
CA LYS A 75 -13.70 157.29 -8.12
C LYS A 75 -13.82 156.36 -9.34
N HIS A 76 -12.80 155.55 -9.63
CA HIS A 76 -12.82 154.59 -10.74
C HIS A 76 -13.84 153.48 -10.53
N LYS A 77 -14.00 152.94 -9.31
CA LYS A 77 -15.03 151.95 -8.97
C LYS A 77 -16.46 152.41 -9.29
N LEU A 78 -16.75 153.71 -9.13
CA LEU A 78 -18.03 154.30 -9.53
C LEU A 78 -18.19 154.35 -11.06
N VAL A 79 -17.11 154.67 -11.80
CA VAL A 79 -17.12 154.69 -13.27
C VAL A 79 -17.19 153.27 -13.85
N GLU A 80 -16.48 152.30 -13.28
CA GLU A 80 -16.56 150.88 -13.68
C GLU A 80 -17.96 150.30 -13.43
N ALA A 81 -18.61 150.62 -12.30
CA ALA A 81 -19.98 150.19 -12.04
C ALA A 81 -20.97 150.71 -13.12
N ILE A 82 -20.88 152.01 -13.45
CA ILE A 82 -21.76 152.65 -14.45
C ILE A 82 -21.48 152.15 -15.87
N THR A 83 -20.21 151.94 -16.23
CA THR A 83 -19.84 151.43 -17.57
C THR A 83 -20.16 149.95 -17.74
N LYS A 84 -20.05 149.13 -16.69
CA LYS A 84 -20.42 147.71 -16.72
C LYS A 84 -21.91 147.52 -16.98
N ILE A 85 -22.78 148.22 -16.24
CA ILE A 85 -24.24 148.20 -16.44
C ILE A 85 -24.62 148.69 -17.85
N ASN A 86 -24.02 149.79 -18.33
CA ASN A 86 -24.25 150.24 -19.71
C ASN A 86 -23.77 149.23 -20.78
N SER A 87 -22.69 148.48 -20.50
CA SER A 87 -22.21 147.43 -21.41
C SER A 87 -23.16 146.23 -21.49
N GLU A 88 -23.90 145.94 -20.42
CA GLU A 88 -24.90 144.87 -20.36
C GLU A 88 -26.19 145.30 -21.09
N ILE A 89 -26.61 146.56 -20.94
CA ILE A 89 -27.75 147.13 -21.69
C ILE A 89 -27.46 147.16 -23.21
N LYS A 90 -26.29 147.64 -23.64
CA LYS A 90 -25.94 147.62 -25.09
C LYS A 90 -25.88 146.22 -25.68
N LYS A 91 -25.32 145.24 -24.97
CA LYS A 91 -25.29 143.83 -25.41
C LYS A 91 -26.68 143.19 -25.56
N TYR A 92 -27.71 143.77 -24.95
CA TYR A 92 -29.11 143.33 -25.10
C TYR A 92 -29.80 143.94 -26.33
N LEU A 93 -29.35 145.13 -26.79
CA LEU A 93 -29.91 145.84 -27.96
C LEU A 93 -29.18 145.52 -29.27
N ASP A 94 -27.85 145.42 -29.25
CA ASP A 94 -27.02 145.16 -30.46
C ASP A 94 -27.16 143.71 -30.99
N LYS A 95 -28.08 142.90 -30.43
CA LYS A 95 -28.47 141.59 -30.95
C LYS A 95 -29.99 141.56 -31.20
N ASN A 96 -30.38 141.53 -32.47
CA ASN A 96 -31.71 141.10 -32.90
C ASN A 96 -31.92 139.63 -32.53
N VAL A 97 -32.42 139.36 -31.32
CA VAL A 97 -32.63 138.00 -30.82
C VAL A 97 -33.76 137.30 -31.59
N GLU A 98 -34.86 138.00 -31.87
CA GLU A 98 -36.06 137.41 -32.51
C GLU A 98 -35.78 136.85 -33.92
N TYR A 99 -35.14 137.62 -34.79
CA TYR A 99 -34.82 137.16 -36.16
C TYR A 99 -33.89 135.92 -36.20
N ASN A 100 -32.94 135.85 -35.27
CA ASN A 100 -32.07 134.68 -35.13
C ASN A 100 -32.81 133.47 -34.52
N LEU A 101 -33.84 133.71 -33.70
CA LEU A 101 -34.65 132.65 -33.11
C LEU A 101 -35.54 131.96 -34.16
N GLU A 102 -36.19 132.72 -35.04
CA GLU A 102 -37.01 132.15 -36.14
C GLU A 102 -36.17 131.29 -37.11
N GLN A 103 -34.99 131.78 -37.54
CA GLN A 103 -34.09 130.99 -38.39
C GLN A 103 -33.60 129.71 -37.68
N ALA A 104 -33.28 129.78 -36.39
CA ALA A 104 -32.86 128.61 -35.63
C ALA A 104 -33.98 127.57 -35.50
N ILE A 105 -35.21 127.99 -35.20
CA ILE A 105 -36.38 127.10 -35.10
C ILE A 105 -36.68 126.42 -36.44
N ALA A 106 -36.60 127.17 -37.56
CA ALA A 106 -36.80 126.62 -38.90
C ALA A 106 -35.73 125.55 -39.26
N GLN A 107 -34.46 125.78 -38.93
CA GLN A 107 -33.39 124.81 -39.17
C GLN A 107 -33.50 123.57 -38.28
N VAL A 108 -33.88 123.72 -37.00
CA VAL A 108 -34.11 122.59 -36.08
C VAL A 108 -35.25 121.70 -36.60
N SER A 109 -36.37 122.30 -37.02
CA SER A 109 -37.52 121.55 -37.56
C SER A 109 -37.14 120.67 -38.78
N GLN A 110 -36.41 121.22 -39.75
CA GLN A 110 -35.93 120.44 -40.91
C GLN A 110 -34.93 119.33 -40.54
N LEU A 111 -34.13 119.52 -39.48
CA LEU A 111 -33.22 118.49 -39.00
C LEU A 111 -33.96 117.39 -38.24
N GLU A 112 -35.02 117.72 -37.50
CA GLU A 112 -35.86 116.73 -36.83
C GLU A 112 -36.65 115.86 -37.81
N GLU A 113 -37.21 116.42 -38.89
CA GLU A 113 -37.83 115.61 -39.96
C GLU A 113 -36.85 114.63 -40.61
N LYS A 114 -35.66 115.12 -40.99
CA LYS A 114 -34.60 114.26 -41.58
C LYS A 114 -34.16 113.17 -40.61
N LYS A 115 -34.02 113.49 -39.31
CA LYS A 115 -33.74 112.52 -38.25
C LYS A 115 -34.85 111.48 -38.13
N LYS A 116 -36.13 111.88 -38.14
CA LYS A 116 -37.30 110.99 -38.14
C LYS A 116 -37.28 110.03 -39.33
N HIS A 117 -37.07 110.55 -40.54
CA HIS A 117 -37.00 109.75 -41.76
C HIS A 117 -35.89 108.70 -41.70
N PHE A 118 -34.66 109.08 -41.29
CA PHE A 118 -33.57 108.12 -41.16
C PHE A 118 -33.76 107.11 -40.03
N THR A 119 -34.43 107.46 -38.92
CA THR A 119 -34.83 106.45 -37.91
C THR A 119 -35.86 105.46 -38.43
N ASP A 120 -36.78 105.90 -39.30
CA ASP A 120 -37.82 105.04 -39.85
C ASP A 120 -37.25 104.06 -40.91
N VAL A 121 -36.33 104.54 -41.76
CA VAL A 121 -35.53 103.69 -42.67
C VAL A 121 -34.68 102.69 -41.90
N LYS A 122 -34.00 103.11 -40.82
CA LYS A 122 -33.24 102.22 -39.94
C LYS A 122 -34.13 101.12 -39.35
N ASN A 123 -35.30 101.48 -38.81
CA ASN A 123 -36.20 100.52 -38.18
C ASN A 123 -36.72 99.48 -39.19
N LYS A 124 -37.11 99.92 -40.40
CA LYS A 124 -37.52 99.02 -41.50
C LYS A 124 -36.39 98.08 -41.96
N ALA A 125 -35.14 98.54 -41.94
CA ALA A 125 -33.98 97.70 -42.23
C ALA A 125 -33.71 96.66 -41.12
N VAL A 126 -33.79 97.07 -39.84
CA VAL A 126 -33.63 96.17 -38.69
C VAL A 126 -34.73 95.10 -38.68
N GLN A 127 -35.98 95.48 -38.99
CA GLN A 127 -37.13 94.56 -39.00
C GLN A 127 -36.96 93.44 -40.05
N LYS A 128 -36.52 93.78 -41.27
CA LYS A 128 -36.17 92.77 -42.29
C LYS A 128 -35.01 91.86 -41.88
N ILE A 129 -34.01 92.40 -41.16
CA ILE A 129 -32.90 91.60 -40.62
C ILE A 129 -33.37 90.63 -39.52
N THR A 130 -34.36 91.00 -38.70
CA THR A 130 -34.97 90.06 -37.73
C THR A 130 -35.82 89.00 -38.41
N GLU A 131 -36.62 89.34 -39.42
CA GLU A 131 -37.42 88.39 -40.21
C GLU A 131 -36.54 87.33 -40.87
N GLN A 132 -35.48 87.74 -41.57
CA GLN A 132 -34.53 86.82 -42.21
C GLN A 132 -33.77 85.96 -41.20
N LYS A 133 -33.45 86.47 -40.00
CA LYS A 133 -32.83 85.67 -38.93
C LYS A 133 -33.78 84.60 -38.39
N GLU A 134 -35.07 84.90 -38.23
CA GLU A 134 -36.06 83.90 -37.86
C GLU A 134 -36.24 82.85 -38.96
N GLU A 135 -36.24 83.24 -40.23
CA GLU A 135 -36.40 82.31 -41.35
C GLU A 135 -35.21 81.34 -41.46
N ILE A 136 -33.97 81.83 -41.29
CA ILE A 136 -32.76 81.00 -41.22
C ILE A 136 -32.81 80.05 -40.01
N ALA A 137 -33.30 80.51 -38.85
CA ALA A 137 -33.48 79.64 -37.68
C ALA A 137 -34.51 78.54 -37.94
N LYS A 138 -35.65 78.88 -38.55
CA LYS A 138 -36.72 77.94 -38.93
C LYS A 138 -36.23 76.93 -39.98
N GLN A 139 -35.48 77.35 -41.00
CA GLN A 139 -34.86 76.43 -41.98
C GLN A 139 -33.97 75.38 -41.32
N LYS A 140 -33.17 75.74 -40.31
CA LYS A 140 -32.29 74.80 -39.60
C LYS A 140 -33.09 73.71 -38.87
N THR A 141 -34.23 74.09 -38.27
CA THR A 141 -35.18 73.15 -37.65
C THR A 141 -35.93 72.30 -38.67
N VAL A 142 -36.39 72.87 -39.79
CA VAL A 142 -37.08 72.11 -40.85
C VAL A 142 -36.14 71.11 -41.53
N SER A 143 -34.90 71.49 -41.82
CA SER A 143 -33.88 70.59 -42.36
C SER A 143 -33.57 69.43 -41.41
N ARG A 144 -33.52 69.69 -40.09
CA ARG A 144 -33.40 68.65 -39.07
C ARG A 144 -34.62 67.73 -39.05
N ASN A 145 -35.83 68.28 -38.97
CA ASN A 145 -37.06 67.49 -38.94
C ASN A 145 -37.22 66.61 -40.19
N LEU A 146 -36.78 67.07 -41.37
CA LEU A 146 -36.77 66.27 -42.60
C LEU A 146 -35.74 65.14 -42.55
N LYS A 147 -34.52 65.39 -42.04
CA LYS A 147 -33.52 64.33 -41.81
C LYS A 147 -34.02 63.31 -40.79
N ASP A 148 -34.58 63.77 -39.68
CA ASP A 148 -35.11 62.91 -38.62
C ASP A 148 -36.31 62.09 -39.13
N ASN A 149 -37.13 62.61 -40.07
CA ASN A 149 -38.20 61.84 -40.74
C ASN A 149 -37.67 60.84 -41.79
N ILE A 150 -36.58 61.15 -42.50
CA ILE A 150 -35.90 60.20 -43.40
C ILE A 150 -35.31 59.05 -42.58
N ILE A 151 -34.57 59.35 -41.50
CA ILE A 151 -34.01 58.37 -40.57
C ILE A 151 -35.13 57.53 -39.94
N LEU A 152 -36.27 58.14 -39.56
CA LEU A 152 -37.43 57.39 -39.06
C LEU A 152 -37.96 56.40 -40.09
N ARG A 153 -38.10 56.79 -41.37
CA ARG A 153 -38.56 55.92 -42.46
C ARG A 153 -37.54 54.83 -42.82
N GLU A 154 -36.25 55.12 -42.71
CA GLU A 154 -35.18 54.14 -42.88
C GLU A 154 -35.18 53.12 -41.73
N LYS A 155 -35.29 53.58 -40.48
CA LYS A 155 -35.39 52.70 -39.31
C LYS A 155 -36.69 51.91 -39.24
N GLN A 156 -37.82 52.44 -39.73
CA GLN A 156 -39.05 51.67 -39.91
C GLN A 156 -38.93 50.62 -41.02
N LYS A 157 -38.13 50.86 -42.07
CA LYS A 157 -37.81 49.83 -43.07
C LYS A 157 -36.86 48.77 -42.50
N GLU A 158 -35.81 49.17 -41.78
CA GLU A 158 -34.93 48.23 -41.08
C GLU A 158 -35.71 47.40 -40.04
N GLU A 159 -36.59 48.02 -39.26
CA GLU A 159 -37.48 47.32 -38.31
C GLU A 159 -38.41 46.34 -39.02
N ALA A 160 -39.02 46.73 -40.14
CA ALA A 160 -39.85 45.83 -40.94
C ALA A 160 -39.04 44.66 -41.54
N ILE A 161 -37.80 44.91 -42.01
CA ILE A 161 -36.87 43.88 -42.51
C ILE A 161 -36.45 42.95 -41.38
N LEU A 162 -35.98 43.48 -40.25
CA LEU A 162 -35.57 42.72 -39.06
C LEU A 162 -36.73 41.96 -38.45
N ALA A 163 -37.95 42.50 -38.46
CA ALA A 163 -39.15 41.77 -38.08
C ALA A 163 -39.43 40.60 -39.04
N ASN A 164 -39.26 40.80 -40.35
CA ASN A 164 -39.37 39.74 -41.36
C ASN A 164 -38.23 38.70 -41.28
N GLU A 165 -37.04 39.10 -40.85
CA GLU A 165 -35.92 38.20 -40.55
C GLU A 165 -36.16 37.44 -39.25
N ILE A 166 -36.71 38.07 -38.21
CA ILE A 166 -37.09 37.42 -36.95
C ILE A 166 -38.26 36.44 -37.17
N THR A 167 -39.24 36.74 -38.03
CA THR A 167 -40.28 35.77 -38.39
C THR A 167 -39.74 34.66 -39.29
N ASN A 168 -38.87 34.96 -40.27
CA ASN A 168 -38.17 33.94 -41.06
C ASN A 168 -37.29 33.04 -40.18
N LEU A 169 -36.56 33.59 -39.21
CA LEU A 169 -35.73 32.84 -38.29
C LEU A 169 -36.60 32.02 -37.33
N LYS A 170 -37.73 32.55 -36.85
CA LYS A 170 -38.71 31.75 -36.08
C LYS A 170 -39.39 30.65 -36.91
N GLN A 171 -39.55 30.83 -38.23
CA GLN A 171 -40.00 29.77 -39.15
C GLN A 171 -38.90 28.74 -39.43
N LYS A 172 -37.63 29.16 -39.61
CA LYS A 172 -36.47 28.27 -39.83
C LYS A 172 -36.07 27.50 -38.56
N ILE A 173 -36.29 28.08 -37.39
CA ILE A 173 -36.21 27.43 -36.07
C ILE A 173 -37.54 26.69 -35.75
N GLY A 174 -38.55 26.82 -36.62
CA GLY A 174 -39.85 26.17 -36.49
C GLY A 174 -39.72 24.65 -36.34
N ASN A 175 -40.40 24.10 -35.33
CA ASN A 175 -40.35 22.71 -34.87
C ASN A 175 -38.96 22.17 -34.44
N TYR A 176 -37.84 22.83 -34.75
CA TYR A 176 -36.51 22.50 -34.25
C TYR A 176 -36.34 22.95 -32.80
N ASN A 177 -36.96 22.18 -31.91
CA ASN A 177 -36.86 22.32 -30.46
C ASN A 177 -35.43 22.00 -29.99
N TYR A 178 -34.54 22.98 -30.08
CA TYR A 178 -33.14 22.89 -29.63
C TYR A 178 -33.02 22.41 -28.18
N GLN A 179 -34.00 22.75 -27.32
CA GLN A 179 -34.05 22.28 -25.93
C GLN A 179 -34.24 20.75 -25.85
N SER A 180 -35.08 20.15 -26.70
CA SER A 180 -35.22 18.68 -26.75
C SER A 180 -34.03 18.03 -27.43
N LEU A 181 -33.53 18.58 -28.53
CA LEU A 181 -32.40 18.01 -29.29
C LEU A 181 -31.09 18.07 -28.48
N TYR A 182 -30.91 19.07 -27.61
CA TYR A 182 -29.83 19.13 -26.63
C TYR A 182 -30.01 18.14 -25.47
N ARG A 183 -31.25 17.92 -24.99
CA ARG A 183 -31.55 16.89 -23.98
C ARG A 183 -31.32 15.48 -24.53
N GLU A 184 -31.83 15.19 -25.72
CA GLU A 184 -31.63 13.95 -26.46
C GLU A 184 -30.13 13.70 -26.68
N LYS A 185 -29.35 14.71 -27.10
CA LYS A 185 -27.88 14.61 -27.17
C LYS A 185 -27.24 14.30 -25.82
N LEU A 186 -27.75 14.85 -24.71
CA LEU A 186 -27.23 14.59 -23.36
C LEU A 186 -27.60 13.17 -22.88
N GLU A 187 -28.79 12.69 -23.21
CA GLU A 187 -29.28 11.35 -22.88
C GLU A 187 -28.57 10.28 -23.73
N LEU A 188 -28.41 10.52 -25.03
CA LEU A 188 -27.56 9.70 -25.91
C LEU A 188 -26.10 9.67 -25.45
N LYS A 189 -25.55 10.79 -24.97
CA LYS A 189 -24.19 10.79 -24.40
C LYS A 189 -24.11 10.00 -23.10
N ARG A 190 -25.14 10.06 -22.25
CA ARG A 190 -25.24 9.26 -21.01
C ARG A 190 -25.44 7.76 -21.28
N THR A 191 -26.16 7.38 -22.33
CA THR A 191 -26.27 5.98 -22.73
C THR A 191 -24.97 5.49 -23.35
N ILE A 192 -24.30 6.26 -24.22
CA ILE A 192 -22.94 5.93 -24.68
C ILE A 192 -21.99 5.75 -23.49
N GLU A 193 -21.95 6.70 -22.55
CA GLU A 193 -21.14 6.60 -21.32
C GLU A 193 -21.56 5.44 -20.40
N LYS A 194 -22.75 4.86 -20.55
CA LYS A 194 -23.18 3.62 -19.85
C LYS A 194 -22.68 2.39 -20.61
N GLU A 195 -23.01 2.28 -21.89
CA GLU A 195 -22.62 1.15 -22.74
C GLU A 195 -21.09 1.00 -22.82
N GLU A 196 -20.33 2.10 -22.88
CA GLU A 196 -18.85 2.07 -22.80
C GLU A 196 -18.34 1.50 -21.47
N ARG A 197 -18.98 1.82 -20.34
CA ARG A 197 -18.65 1.21 -19.03
C ARG A 197 -19.02 -0.27 -18.98
N GLU A 198 -20.15 -0.65 -19.57
CA GLU A 198 -20.63 -2.03 -19.64
C GLU A 198 -19.71 -2.89 -20.51
N ILE A 199 -19.33 -2.40 -21.70
CA ILE A 199 -18.34 -3.00 -22.60
C ILE A 199 -16.98 -3.15 -21.90
N ASN A 200 -16.50 -2.13 -21.19
CA ASN A 200 -15.22 -2.21 -20.48
C ASN A 200 -15.28 -3.17 -19.27
N SER A 201 -16.41 -3.26 -18.57
CA SER A 201 -16.63 -4.26 -17.52
C SER A 201 -16.65 -5.68 -18.08
N LEU A 202 -17.36 -5.91 -19.18
CA LEU A 202 -17.45 -7.21 -19.85
C LEU A 202 -16.09 -7.65 -20.41
N LYS A 203 -15.30 -6.73 -20.99
CA LYS A 203 -13.91 -7.01 -21.41
C LYS A 203 -12.99 -7.34 -20.24
N GLY A 204 -13.17 -6.69 -19.08
CA GLY A 204 -12.45 -7.04 -17.86
C GLY A 204 -12.72 -8.48 -17.43
N GLN A 205 -14.00 -8.86 -17.40
CA GLN A 205 -14.45 -10.22 -17.09
C GLN A 205 -14.00 -11.25 -18.15
N GLU A 206 -14.02 -10.89 -19.44
CA GLU A 206 -13.50 -11.72 -20.53
C GLU A 206 -12.01 -12.03 -20.34
N ILE A 207 -11.19 -11.02 -20.02
CA ILE A 207 -9.75 -11.18 -19.78
C ILE A 207 -9.49 -12.03 -18.52
N GLU A 208 -10.27 -11.83 -17.46
CA GLU A 208 -10.16 -12.62 -16.21
C GLU A 208 -10.57 -14.08 -16.42
N LEU A 209 -11.64 -14.34 -17.18
CA LEU A 209 -12.07 -15.69 -17.57
C LEU A 209 -11.06 -16.37 -18.51
N MET A 210 -10.55 -15.67 -19.53
CA MET A 210 -9.49 -16.16 -20.43
C MET A 210 -8.25 -16.57 -19.64
N LYS A 211 -7.82 -15.75 -18.66
CA LYS A 211 -6.71 -16.09 -17.77
C LYS A 211 -7.03 -17.31 -16.92
N THR A 212 -8.22 -17.37 -16.31
CA THR A 212 -8.65 -18.50 -15.47
C THR A 212 -8.68 -19.82 -16.26
N ILE A 213 -9.13 -19.79 -17.51
CA ILE A 213 -9.09 -20.94 -18.43
C ILE A 213 -7.64 -21.35 -18.71
N SER A 214 -6.76 -20.41 -19.07
CA SER A 214 -5.32 -20.68 -19.28
C SER A 214 -4.64 -21.30 -18.05
N ASP A 215 -4.94 -20.77 -16.86
CA ASP A 215 -4.37 -21.27 -15.60
C ASP A 215 -4.87 -22.71 -15.33
N MET A 216 -6.17 -22.99 -15.53
CA MET A 216 -6.76 -24.34 -15.43
C MET A 216 -6.23 -25.31 -16.49
N GLU A 217 -5.99 -24.86 -17.72
CA GLU A 217 -5.40 -25.68 -18.79
C GLU A 217 -3.95 -26.06 -18.47
N GLN A 218 -3.20 -25.20 -17.79
CA GLN A 218 -1.87 -25.52 -17.28
C GLN A 218 -1.94 -26.55 -16.15
N GLU A 219 -2.84 -26.37 -15.17
CA GLU A 219 -3.06 -27.35 -14.09
C GLU A 219 -3.49 -28.73 -14.62
N LEU A 220 -4.39 -28.78 -15.60
CA LEU A 220 -4.82 -30.04 -16.25
C LEU A 220 -3.70 -30.70 -17.05
N ASN A 221 -2.74 -29.93 -17.56
CA ASN A 221 -1.57 -30.46 -18.28
C ASN A 221 -0.44 -30.95 -17.36
N LEU A 222 -0.47 -30.65 -16.05
CA LEU A 222 0.48 -31.20 -15.08
C LEU A 222 0.45 -32.74 -15.14
N PRO A 223 1.62 -33.41 -15.05
CA PRO A 223 1.70 -34.87 -15.26
C PRO A 223 0.91 -35.68 -14.24
N GLU A 224 0.64 -35.11 -13.06
CA GLU A 224 -0.17 -35.71 -12.00
C GLU A 224 -1.65 -35.79 -12.41
N ASN A 225 -2.23 -34.67 -12.84
CA ASN A 225 -3.61 -34.56 -13.31
C ASN A 225 -3.80 -35.26 -14.67
N LYS A 226 -2.91 -34.98 -15.63
CA LYS A 226 -2.96 -35.53 -17.00
C LYS A 226 -2.86 -37.06 -17.06
N ASN A 227 -2.18 -37.67 -16.09
CA ASN A 227 -2.09 -39.13 -15.96
C ASN A 227 -2.89 -39.67 -14.76
N ALA A 228 -3.80 -38.90 -14.15
CA ALA A 228 -4.47 -39.27 -12.91
C ALA A 228 -5.17 -40.64 -13.00
N GLU A 229 -5.91 -40.91 -14.09
CA GLU A 229 -6.56 -42.19 -14.34
C GLU A 229 -5.53 -43.35 -14.43
N LYS A 230 -4.44 -43.16 -15.16
CA LYS A 230 -3.38 -44.16 -15.33
C LYS A 230 -2.64 -44.43 -14.02
N ASN A 231 -2.34 -43.38 -13.26
CA ASN A 231 -1.68 -43.45 -11.96
C ASN A 231 -2.60 -44.15 -10.93
N HIS A 232 -3.89 -43.81 -10.92
CA HIS A 232 -4.91 -44.47 -10.12
C HIS A 232 -5.06 -45.95 -10.50
N MET A 233 -5.11 -46.29 -11.79
CA MET A 233 -5.16 -47.69 -12.24
C MET A 233 -3.94 -48.49 -11.79
N VAL A 234 -2.73 -47.92 -11.90
CA VAL A 234 -1.50 -48.56 -11.41
C VAL A 234 -1.57 -48.79 -9.90
N LYS A 235 -1.94 -47.78 -9.10
CA LYS A 235 -2.05 -47.94 -7.63
C LYS A 235 -3.19 -48.84 -7.20
N MET A 236 -4.32 -48.84 -7.88
CA MET A 236 -5.42 -49.77 -7.65
C MET A 236 -5.01 -51.23 -7.94
N ASN A 237 -4.18 -51.45 -8.97
CA ASN A 237 -3.61 -52.76 -9.26
C ASN A 237 -2.57 -53.18 -8.20
N GLU A 238 -1.66 -52.28 -7.78
CA GLU A 238 -0.72 -52.54 -6.67
C GLU A 238 -1.46 -52.91 -5.37
N CYS A 239 -2.50 -52.14 -4.98
CA CYS A 239 -3.31 -52.43 -3.80
C CYS A 239 -4.00 -53.80 -3.88
N LYS A 240 -4.65 -54.12 -5.01
CA LYS A 240 -5.29 -55.44 -5.21
C LYS A 240 -4.30 -56.60 -5.16
N VAL A 241 -3.09 -56.43 -5.70
CA VAL A 241 -2.03 -57.44 -5.60
C VAL A 241 -1.57 -57.59 -4.15
N MET A 242 -1.38 -56.49 -3.41
CA MET A 242 -1.01 -56.52 -2.00
C MET A 242 -2.08 -57.18 -1.13
N GLU A 243 -3.37 -56.92 -1.38
CA GLU A 243 -4.49 -57.60 -0.71
C GLU A 243 -4.46 -59.13 -0.91
N LYS A 244 -4.13 -59.61 -2.12
CA LYS A 244 -3.99 -61.04 -2.39
C LYS A 244 -2.76 -61.64 -1.73
N VAL A 245 -1.62 -60.95 -1.76
CA VAL A 245 -0.41 -61.38 -1.04
C VAL A 245 -0.66 -61.48 0.47
N LEU A 246 -1.40 -60.54 1.07
CA LEU A 246 -1.79 -60.59 2.48
C LEU A 246 -2.75 -61.75 2.80
N ASP A 247 -3.70 -62.05 1.92
CA ASP A 247 -4.60 -63.20 2.04
C ASP A 247 -3.82 -64.53 1.96
N ASP A 248 -2.88 -64.64 1.03
CA ASP A 248 -2.04 -65.84 0.88
C ASP A 248 -1.05 -66.01 2.05
N ILE A 249 -0.41 -64.94 2.54
CA ILE A 249 0.42 -64.98 3.76
C ILE A 249 -0.41 -65.46 4.97
N ARG A 250 -1.67 -65.03 5.10
CA ARG A 250 -2.57 -65.52 6.15
C ARG A 250 -2.89 -67.01 5.99
N LYS A 251 -3.13 -67.50 4.76
CA LYS A 251 -3.31 -68.93 4.47
C LYS A 251 -2.07 -69.75 4.83
N PHE A 252 -0.87 -69.32 4.39
CA PHE A 252 0.38 -70.01 4.71
C PHE A 252 0.66 -70.04 6.21
N THR A 253 0.44 -68.91 6.92
CA THR A 253 0.58 -68.84 8.39
C THR A 253 -0.35 -69.84 9.08
N ARG A 254 -1.63 -69.88 8.69
CA ARG A 254 -2.60 -70.83 9.26
C ARG A 254 -2.28 -72.28 8.91
N ALA A 255 -1.89 -72.56 7.68
CA ALA A 255 -1.51 -73.91 7.23
C ALA A 255 -0.28 -74.42 7.99
N LEU A 256 0.74 -73.58 8.18
CA LEU A 256 1.92 -73.89 8.98
C LEU A 256 1.55 -74.13 10.46
N GLN A 257 0.73 -73.28 11.07
CA GLN A 257 0.26 -73.47 12.44
C GLN A 257 -0.51 -74.79 12.59
N CYS A 258 -1.48 -75.09 11.72
CA CYS A 258 -2.20 -76.36 11.73
C CYS A 258 -1.27 -77.56 11.52
N SER A 259 -0.26 -77.44 10.66
CA SER A 259 0.72 -78.52 10.41
C SER A 259 1.61 -78.78 11.62
N ILE A 260 2.06 -77.74 12.32
CA ILE A 260 2.86 -77.86 13.55
C ILE A 260 2.03 -78.51 14.68
N LEU A 261 0.78 -78.07 14.86
CA LEU A 261 -0.13 -78.65 15.86
C LEU A 261 -0.45 -80.12 15.56
N GLN A 262 -0.66 -80.48 14.29
CA GLN A 262 -0.91 -81.86 13.87
C GLN A 262 0.34 -82.74 14.04
N PHE A 263 1.52 -82.28 13.60
CA PHE A 263 2.79 -82.98 13.78
C PHE A 263 3.11 -83.22 15.27
N HIS A 264 2.88 -82.21 16.13
CA HIS A 264 3.04 -82.35 17.57
C HIS A 264 2.11 -83.43 18.14
N LYS A 265 0.82 -83.39 17.79
CA LYS A 265 -0.17 -84.38 18.22
C LYS A 265 0.20 -85.79 17.76
N GLU A 266 0.58 -85.97 16.50
CA GLU A 266 1.01 -87.27 15.93
C GLU A 266 2.26 -87.80 16.63
N LYS A 267 3.27 -86.95 16.88
CA LYS A 267 4.46 -87.34 17.62
C LYS A 267 4.16 -87.67 19.07
N MET A 268 3.28 -86.94 19.75
CA MET A 268 2.86 -87.27 21.13
C MET A 268 2.13 -88.62 21.20
N VAL A 269 1.37 -89.03 20.17
CA VAL A 269 0.78 -90.38 20.10
C VAL A 269 1.89 -91.43 19.94
N LEU A 270 2.74 -91.29 18.92
CA LEU A 270 3.85 -92.22 18.64
C LEU A 270 4.77 -92.44 19.86
N ILE A 271 5.18 -91.36 20.52
CA ILE A 271 6.02 -91.39 21.72
C ILE A 271 5.31 -92.13 22.86
N ASN A 272 4.02 -91.87 23.08
CA ASN A 272 3.27 -92.54 24.15
C ASN A 272 3.00 -94.01 23.89
N ASP A 273 2.81 -94.41 22.63
CA ASP A 273 2.65 -95.82 22.28
C ASP A 273 3.97 -96.59 22.47
N ARG A 274 5.12 -96.01 22.09
CA ARG A 274 6.45 -96.58 22.39
C ARG A 274 6.79 -96.61 23.87
N ILE A 275 6.45 -95.56 24.63
CA ILE A 275 6.58 -95.57 26.09
C ILE A 275 5.74 -96.70 26.71
N ARG A 276 4.50 -96.91 26.23
CA ARG A 276 3.61 -97.97 26.73
C ARG A 276 4.16 -99.38 26.43
N GLU A 277 4.72 -99.57 25.24
CA GLU A 277 5.37 -100.81 24.82
C GLU A 277 6.62 -101.10 25.65
N LEU A 278 7.58 -100.17 25.70
CA LEU A 278 8.80 -100.30 26.49
C LEU A 278 8.53 -100.48 27.98
N TRP A 279 7.54 -99.78 28.56
CA TRP A 279 7.17 -99.95 29.97
C TRP A 279 6.67 -101.37 30.26
N ARG A 280 5.80 -101.93 29.41
CA ARG A 280 5.28 -103.30 29.61
C ARG A 280 6.35 -104.37 29.41
N ASN A 281 7.26 -104.16 28.47
CA ASN A 281 8.36 -105.08 28.21
C ASN A 281 9.40 -105.07 29.34
N ILE A 282 9.72 -103.89 29.87
CA ILE A 282 10.76 -103.70 30.89
C ILE A 282 10.18 -103.84 32.30
N TYR A 283 9.23 -103.02 32.72
CA TYR A 283 8.77 -103.02 34.12
C TYR A 283 8.13 -104.36 34.54
N LYS A 284 8.44 -104.80 35.76
CA LYS A 284 7.90 -106.05 36.36
C LYS A 284 7.04 -105.83 37.60
N GLY A 285 6.85 -104.58 38.04
CA GLY A 285 5.98 -104.26 39.17
C GLY A 285 4.48 -104.27 38.82
N ASN A 286 3.67 -104.86 39.70
CA ASN A 286 2.21 -104.97 39.56
C ASN A 286 1.45 -103.69 40.03
N ASP A 287 2.12 -102.54 40.05
CA ASP A 287 1.60 -101.27 40.56
C ASP A 287 1.40 -100.17 39.52
N ILE A 288 1.95 -100.31 38.31
CA ILE A 288 1.78 -99.37 37.19
C ILE A 288 1.65 -100.13 35.86
N ASP A 289 0.47 -100.08 35.23
CA ASP A 289 0.17 -100.79 33.97
C ASP A 289 0.94 -100.21 32.77
N TYR A 290 1.08 -98.87 32.77
CA TYR A 290 1.91 -98.08 31.85
C TYR A 290 2.05 -96.64 32.35
N ILE A 291 3.04 -95.94 31.81
CA ILE A 291 3.20 -94.49 31.96
C ILE A 291 2.92 -93.78 30.62
N GLN A 292 2.57 -92.49 30.65
CA GLN A 292 2.40 -91.67 29.45
C GLN A 292 2.69 -90.19 29.73
N ILE A 293 3.17 -89.46 28.73
CA ILE A 293 3.37 -88.02 28.74
C ILE A 293 2.08 -87.36 28.25
N LYS A 294 1.43 -86.58 29.11
CA LYS A 294 0.38 -85.64 28.68
C LYS A 294 1.01 -84.28 28.39
N ALA A 295 0.67 -83.74 27.22
CA ALA A 295 0.91 -82.36 26.85
C ALA A 295 -0.43 -81.63 26.92
N GLU A 296 -0.56 -80.65 27.82
CA GLU A 296 -1.76 -79.85 28.01
C GLU A 296 -1.57 -78.46 27.41
N ASP A 297 -2.62 -77.96 26.75
CA ASP A 297 -2.61 -76.69 26.04
C ASP A 297 -2.76 -75.54 27.04
N SER A 298 -1.64 -74.87 27.32
CA SER A 298 -1.58 -73.75 28.25
C SER A 298 -2.25 -72.55 27.60
N LYS A 299 -3.36 -72.08 28.18
CA LYS A 299 -4.26 -71.08 27.59
C LYS A 299 -3.65 -69.66 27.52
N SER A 300 -2.66 -69.49 26.66
CA SER A 300 -2.07 -68.20 26.35
C SER A 300 -3.03 -67.36 25.48
N THR A 301 -3.32 -66.13 25.90
CA THR A 301 -4.13 -65.15 25.13
C THR A 301 -3.43 -64.61 23.86
N SER A 302 -2.42 -65.32 23.36
CA SER A 302 -1.58 -64.93 22.23
C SER A 302 -1.82 -65.88 21.06
N ASN A 303 -2.56 -65.41 20.06
CA ASN A 303 -2.97 -66.18 18.87
C ASN A 303 -1.81 -66.78 18.04
N PHE A 304 -0.56 -66.40 18.34
CA PHE A 304 0.63 -66.74 17.58
C PHE A 304 1.62 -67.67 18.30
N ARG A 305 1.42 -67.98 19.59
CA ARG A 305 2.36 -68.83 20.35
C ARG A 305 1.65 -69.75 21.34
N GLN A 306 1.32 -70.95 20.87
CA GLN A 306 0.93 -72.08 21.72
C GLN A 306 2.01 -72.32 22.79
N THR A 307 1.59 -72.64 24.01
CA THR A 307 2.48 -73.07 25.10
C THR A 307 1.97 -74.41 25.61
N TYR A 308 2.85 -75.39 25.77
CA TYR A 308 2.50 -76.74 26.19
C TYR A 308 3.09 -77.05 27.56
N ASP A 309 2.22 -77.39 28.50
CA ASP A 309 2.60 -77.88 29.82
C ASP A 309 2.66 -79.42 29.80
N TYR A 310 3.85 -79.98 30.03
CA TYR A 310 4.08 -81.42 29.94
C TYR A 310 4.12 -82.07 31.33
N ARG A 311 3.38 -83.16 31.52
CA ARG A 311 3.41 -83.97 32.75
C ARG A 311 3.44 -85.47 32.45
N VAL A 312 4.28 -86.19 33.19
CA VAL A 312 4.32 -87.66 33.14
C VAL A 312 3.32 -88.22 34.14
N ILE A 313 2.40 -89.04 33.65
CA ILE A 313 1.40 -89.74 34.45
C ILE A 313 1.62 -91.25 34.38
N GLN A 314 1.32 -91.93 35.48
CA GLN A 314 1.19 -93.39 35.56
C GLN A 314 -0.30 -93.76 35.50
N VAL A 315 -0.60 -94.93 34.94
CA VAL A 315 -1.97 -95.45 34.85
C VAL A 315 -2.02 -96.81 35.54
N LYS A 316 -3.04 -97.01 36.40
CA LYS A 316 -3.35 -98.32 36.99
C LYS A 316 -4.85 -98.56 36.99
N ASN A 317 -5.32 -99.68 36.43
CA ASN A 317 -6.74 -100.03 36.31
C ASN A 317 -7.59 -98.89 35.67
N GLY A 318 -7.01 -98.14 34.73
CA GLY A 318 -7.63 -96.97 34.11
C GLY A 318 -7.62 -95.68 34.96
N ILE A 319 -7.14 -95.70 36.20
CA ILE A 319 -6.95 -94.51 37.03
C ILE A 319 -5.62 -93.86 36.65
N GLU A 320 -5.66 -92.58 36.26
CA GLU A 320 -4.48 -91.77 35.98
C GLU A 320 -3.96 -91.05 37.24
N LEU A 321 -2.64 -91.03 37.44
CA LEU A 321 -1.99 -90.32 38.54
C LEU A 321 -0.71 -89.64 38.05
N GLU A 322 -0.41 -88.41 38.49
CA GLU A 322 0.84 -87.74 38.15
C GLU A 322 2.02 -88.32 38.95
N MET A 323 3.07 -88.78 38.25
CA MET A 323 4.24 -89.45 38.87
C MET A 323 5.11 -88.51 39.72
N ARG A 324 5.03 -87.19 39.48
CA ARG A 324 5.86 -86.18 40.14
C ARG A 324 5.63 -86.22 41.66
N GLY A 325 6.66 -86.60 42.40
CA GLY A 325 6.60 -86.76 43.86
C GLY A 325 5.81 -87.99 44.35
N ARG A 326 5.44 -88.92 43.47
CA ARG A 326 4.63 -90.11 43.79
C ARG A 326 5.22 -91.46 43.32
N CYS A 327 6.33 -91.43 42.58
CA CYS A 327 7.07 -92.62 42.14
C CYS A 327 8.30 -92.92 43.01
N SER A 328 8.69 -94.20 43.06
CA SER A 328 9.91 -94.65 43.76
C SER A 328 11.20 -94.21 43.03
N ALA A 329 12.36 -94.35 43.70
CA ALA A 329 13.65 -94.01 43.10
C ALA A 329 13.94 -94.83 41.83
N GLY A 330 13.71 -96.15 41.87
CA GLY A 330 13.87 -97.05 40.72
C GLY A 330 12.86 -96.78 39.60
N GLN A 331 11.57 -96.60 39.94
CA GLN A 331 10.52 -96.22 38.98
C GLN A 331 10.87 -94.92 38.24
N ARG A 332 11.44 -93.94 38.94
CA ARG A 332 11.87 -92.67 38.33
C ARG A 332 13.05 -92.86 37.38
N VAL A 333 14.05 -93.68 37.73
CA VAL A 333 15.18 -93.99 36.83
C VAL A 333 14.66 -94.73 35.59
N LEU A 334 13.84 -95.76 35.78
CA LEU A 334 13.28 -96.56 34.70
C LEU A 334 12.41 -95.74 33.75
N ALA A 335 11.52 -94.90 34.28
CA ALA A 335 10.71 -93.97 33.49
C ALA A 335 11.58 -93.00 32.67
N CYS A 336 12.64 -92.45 33.26
CA CYS A 336 13.58 -91.58 32.56
C CYS A 336 14.34 -92.31 31.43
N LEU A 337 14.74 -93.56 31.63
CA LEU A 337 15.38 -94.39 30.59
C LEU A 337 14.41 -94.67 29.44
N ILE A 338 13.21 -95.18 29.75
CA ILE A 338 12.15 -95.51 28.78
C ILE A 338 11.75 -94.28 27.96
N ILE A 339 11.54 -93.12 28.60
CA ILE A 339 11.19 -91.88 27.91
C ILE A 339 12.32 -91.45 26.96
N ARG A 340 13.59 -91.56 27.38
CA ARG A 340 14.74 -91.20 26.50
C ARG A 340 14.87 -92.15 25.31
N MET A 341 14.63 -93.44 25.50
CA MET A 341 14.62 -94.46 24.43
C MET A 341 13.49 -94.19 23.42
N ALA A 342 12.25 -94.01 23.89
CA ALA A 342 11.11 -93.70 23.03
C ALA A 342 11.24 -92.36 22.29
N LEU A 343 11.84 -91.34 22.93
CA LEU A 343 12.14 -90.05 22.29
C LEU A 343 13.21 -90.19 21.19
N ALA A 344 14.27 -90.95 21.43
CA ALA A 344 15.28 -91.22 20.41
C ALA A 344 14.64 -91.91 19.19
N GLU A 345 13.95 -93.04 19.38
CA GLU A 345 13.28 -93.75 18.29
C GLU A 345 12.27 -92.86 17.53
N SER A 346 11.49 -92.06 18.26
CA SER A 346 10.43 -91.21 17.67
C SER A 346 10.96 -89.98 16.91
N PHE A 347 12.18 -89.50 17.18
CA PHE A 347 12.72 -88.28 16.59
C PHE A 347 13.99 -88.48 15.75
N SER A 348 14.89 -89.41 16.09
CA SER A 348 16.20 -89.58 15.45
C SER A 348 16.28 -90.83 14.57
N THR A 349 15.32 -90.97 13.65
CA THR A 349 15.23 -92.10 12.69
C THR A 349 16.46 -92.32 11.80
N HIS A 350 17.37 -91.35 11.73
CA HIS A 350 18.64 -91.42 10.99
C HIS A 350 19.88 -91.20 11.89
N CYS A 351 19.71 -91.27 13.21
CA CYS A 351 20.80 -91.19 14.19
C CYS A 351 20.47 -92.08 15.39
N GLY A 352 20.80 -93.36 15.28
CA GLY A 352 20.56 -94.37 16.32
C GLY A 352 21.63 -94.44 17.40
N ILE A 353 22.29 -93.31 17.74
CA ILE A 353 23.30 -93.29 18.81
C ILE A 353 22.60 -93.09 20.16
N LEU A 354 22.64 -94.11 21.01
CA LEU A 354 22.12 -94.06 22.38
C LEU A 354 23.24 -94.33 23.39
N ALA A 355 23.44 -93.41 24.33
CA ALA A 355 24.40 -93.56 25.43
C ALA A 355 23.68 -93.66 26.77
N LEU A 356 23.94 -94.74 27.50
CA LEU A 356 23.38 -95.03 28.82
C LEU A 356 24.52 -95.08 29.85
N ASP A 357 24.47 -94.19 30.84
CA ASP A 357 25.42 -94.11 31.94
C ASP A 357 24.75 -94.62 33.22
N GLU A 358 25.31 -95.70 33.77
CA GLU A 358 24.82 -96.50 34.90
C GLU A 358 23.30 -96.81 34.91
N PRO A 359 22.76 -97.47 33.86
CA PRO A 359 21.33 -97.68 33.68
C PRO A 359 20.66 -98.56 34.76
N THR A 360 21.43 -99.32 35.55
CA THR A 360 20.93 -100.17 36.63
C THR A 360 20.74 -99.42 37.97
N THR A 361 21.08 -98.14 38.03
CA THR A 361 21.01 -97.30 39.23
C THR A 361 19.64 -97.34 39.92
N ASN A 362 19.62 -97.85 41.16
CA ASN A 362 18.40 -98.03 42.00
C ASN A 362 17.31 -98.93 41.39
N LEU A 363 17.65 -99.81 40.43
CA LEU A 363 16.76 -100.87 39.98
C LEU A 363 16.94 -102.14 40.83
N ASP A 364 15.91 -102.96 40.89
CA ASP A 364 16.00 -104.32 41.41
C ASP A 364 16.44 -105.32 40.33
N LYS A 365 16.83 -106.53 40.76
CA LYS A 365 17.34 -107.60 39.88
C LYS A 365 16.38 -107.95 38.73
N GLU A 366 15.07 -107.95 38.96
CA GLU A 366 14.07 -108.31 37.95
C GLU A 366 13.95 -107.21 36.87
N ASN A 367 13.95 -105.94 37.28
CA ASN A 367 13.94 -104.80 36.37
C ASN A 367 15.28 -104.62 35.64
N ILE A 368 16.42 -105.02 36.24
CA ILE A 368 17.74 -105.07 35.55
C ILE A 368 17.74 -106.14 34.45
N VAL A 369 17.33 -107.37 34.77
CA VAL A 369 17.29 -108.50 33.80
C VAL A 369 16.40 -108.15 32.60
N SER A 370 15.20 -107.62 32.86
CA SER A 370 14.23 -107.26 31.81
C SER A 370 14.64 -106.02 31.00
N LEU A 371 15.28 -105.02 31.60
CA LEU A 371 15.91 -103.91 30.88
C LEU A 371 16.99 -104.43 29.92
N THR A 372 17.80 -105.39 30.35
CA THR A 372 18.86 -105.99 29.53
C THR A 372 18.28 -106.72 28.32
N TYR A 373 17.24 -107.54 28.51
CA TYR A 373 16.54 -108.18 27.38
C TYR A 373 15.88 -107.18 26.43
N ALA A 374 15.28 -106.09 26.94
CA ALA A 374 14.69 -105.06 26.08
C ALA A 374 15.76 -104.33 25.25
N LEU A 375 16.92 -104.00 25.84
CA LEU A 375 18.05 -103.40 25.12
C LEU A 375 18.62 -104.35 24.07
N ALA A 376 18.74 -105.64 24.38
CA ALA A 376 19.18 -106.65 23.41
C ALA A 376 18.20 -106.79 22.23
N ASN A 377 16.90 -106.82 22.48
CA ASN A 377 15.87 -106.84 21.44
C ASN A 377 15.94 -105.61 20.52
N ILE A 378 16.22 -104.41 21.06
CA ILE A 378 16.39 -103.17 20.29
C ILE A 378 17.66 -103.21 19.42
N ILE A 379 18.77 -103.76 19.95
CA ILE A 379 19.99 -103.97 19.15
C ILE A 379 19.69 -104.93 17.99
N GLN A 380 18.99 -106.04 18.26
CA GLN A 380 18.66 -107.04 17.24
C GLN A 380 17.67 -106.51 16.19
N SER A 381 16.68 -105.70 16.58
CA SER A 381 15.72 -105.13 15.63
C SER A 381 16.37 -104.16 14.63
N HIS A 382 17.42 -103.46 15.05
CA HIS A 382 18.18 -102.52 14.21
C HIS A 382 19.48 -103.10 13.62
N GLU A 383 19.76 -104.39 13.84
CA GLU A 383 20.97 -105.06 13.33
C GLU A 383 21.05 -105.02 11.80
N ASN A 384 19.90 -105.12 11.13
CA ASN A 384 19.79 -105.02 9.67
C ASN A 384 19.82 -103.58 9.14
N ASP A 385 19.51 -102.58 9.97
CA ASP A 385 19.40 -101.17 9.56
C ASP A 385 20.77 -100.47 9.49
N GLY A 386 21.80 -101.06 10.11
CA GLY A 386 23.20 -100.58 10.10
C GLY A 386 23.49 -99.25 10.79
N ASN A 387 22.46 -98.52 11.26
CA ASN A 387 22.54 -97.13 11.73
C ASN A 387 22.32 -96.95 13.25
N PHE A 388 22.41 -98.04 14.04
CA PHE A 388 22.22 -98.04 15.49
C PHE A 388 23.53 -98.33 16.25
N GLN A 389 23.78 -97.56 17.30
CA GLN A 389 24.96 -97.69 18.17
C GLN A 389 24.56 -97.46 19.63
N LEU A 390 24.48 -98.53 20.42
CA LEU A 390 24.35 -98.44 21.86
C LEU A 390 25.74 -98.34 22.52
N ILE A 391 25.89 -97.36 23.42
CA ILE A 391 27.03 -97.23 24.34
C ILE A 391 26.47 -97.39 25.75
N VAL A 392 26.98 -98.37 26.52
CA VAL A 392 26.64 -98.53 27.93
C VAL A 392 27.89 -98.38 28.79
N ILE A 393 27.77 -97.58 29.85
CA ILE A 393 28.74 -97.47 30.93
C ILE A 393 28.07 -98.05 32.18
N THR A 394 28.71 -99.04 32.82
CA THR A 394 28.20 -99.66 34.06
C THR A 394 29.32 -100.33 34.84
N HIS A 395 29.13 -100.49 36.15
CA HIS A 395 29.93 -101.39 37.00
C HIS A 395 29.21 -102.70 37.37
N ASP A 396 27.97 -102.89 36.89
CA ASP A 396 27.15 -104.08 37.13
C ASP A 396 27.62 -105.26 36.26
N GLN A 397 28.12 -106.30 36.91
CA GLN A 397 28.63 -107.51 36.24
C GLN A 397 27.50 -108.40 35.72
N GLU A 398 26.36 -108.46 36.40
CA GLU A 398 25.24 -109.30 36.00
C GLU A 398 24.52 -108.71 34.77
N PHE A 399 24.37 -107.39 34.71
CA PHE A 399 23.91 -106.70 33.51
C PHE A 399 24.82 -107.02 32.30
N LEU A 400 26.15 -106.96 32.49
CA LEU A 400 27.12 -107.24 31.43
C LEU A 400 27.07 -108.70 30.95
N ASP A 401 26.97 -109.67 31.87
CA ASP A 401 26.89 -111.09 31.52
C ASP A 401 25.58 -111.42 30.78
N ILE A 402 24.43 -110.89 31.20
CA ILE A 402 23.15 -111.09 30.50
C ILE A 402 23.20 -110.46 29.10
N LEU A 403 23.75 -109.24 28.96
CA LEU A 403 23.88 -108.57 27.67
C LEU A 403 24.80 -109.34 26.72
N ARG A 404 25.93 -109.85 27.23
CA ARG A 404 26.87 -110.71 26.52
C ARG A 404 26.23 -112.01 26.03
N HIS A 405 25.40 -112.66 26.85
CA HIS A 405 24.71 -113.89 26.46
C HIS A 405 23.58 -113.66 25.45
N THR A 406 22.99 -112.46 25.41
CA THR A 406 21.85 -112.16 24.53
C THR A 406 22.28 -111.55 23.18
N VAL A 407 23.36 -110.75 23.15
CA VAL A 407 23.81 -110.03 21.94
C VAL A 407 25.07 -110.69 21.34
N GLN A 408 24.87 -111.54 20.34
CA GLN A 408 25.92 -112.44 19.81
C GLN A 408 27.15 -111.74 19.19
N ASN A 409 27.03 -110.47 18.79
CA ASN A 409 28.08 -109.75 18.05
C ASN A 409 29.10 -109.00 18.94
N VAL A 410 28.88 -108.90 20.26
CA VAL A 410 29.76 -108.09 21.14
C VAL A 410 31.01 -108.90 21.52
N SER A 411 32.13 -108.65 20.83
CA SER A 411 33.38 -109.42 21.01
C SER A 411 34.35 -108.84 22.05
N HIS A 412 34.22 -107.56 22.38
CA HIS A 412 35.13 -106.82 23.26
C HIS A 412 34.40 -105.72 24.01
N TYR A 413 34.95 -105.33 25.16
CA TYR A 413 34.51 -104.16 25.94
C TYR A 413 35.71 -103.31 26.38
N TRP A 414 35.44 -102.12 26.93
CA TRP A 414 36.47 -101.19 27.40
C TRP A 414 36.41 -101.06 28.92
N ARG A 415 37.38 -101.65 29.63
CA ARG A 415 37.51 -101.49 31.09
C ARG A 415 38.26 -100.20 31.40
N ILE A 416 37.63 -99.30 32.16
CA ILE A 416 38.25 -98.10 32.70
C ILE A 416 38.74 -98.42 34.12
N SER A 417 39.97 -98.03 34.45
CA SER A 417 40.62 -98.30 35.73
C SER A 417 41.54 -97.15 36.14
N ARG A 418 41.88 -97.02 37.42
CA ARG A 418 42.98 -96.11 37.85
C ARG A 418 44.28 -96.88 37.96
N ASN A 419 45.37 -96.29 37.48
CA ASN A 419 46.71 -96.83 37.68
C ASN A 419 47.26 -96.48 39.09
N PRO A 420 48.41 -97.04 39.52
CA PRO A 420 49.01 -96.74 40.83
C PRO A 420 49.42 -95.27 41.05
N GLN A 421 49.42 -94.44 40.00
CA GLN A 421 49.70 -92.99 40.06
C GLN A 421 48.41 -92.15 40.11
N GLY A 422 47.24 -92.79 40.13
CA GLY A 422 45.93 -92.13 40.18
C GLY A 422 45.31 -91.77 38.83
N TYR A 423 46.04 -91.93 37.71
CA TYR A 423 45.54 -91.61 36.37
C TYR A 423 44.56 -92.66 35.84
N SER A 424 43.53 -92.22 35.14
CA SER A 424 42.58 -93.08 34.41
C SER A 424 43.25 -93.76 33.22
N VAL A 425 43.14 -95.08 33.14
CA VAL A 425 43.65 -95.92 32.05
C VAL A 425 42.50 -96.76 31.50
N ILE A 426 42.31 -96.68 30.19
CA ILE A 426 41.33 -97.46 29.43
C ILE A 426 42.05 -98.68 28.83
N LYS A 427 41.48 -99.88 29.01
CA LYS A 427 41.98 -101.13 28.41
C LYS A 427 40.88 -101.77 27.59
N LYS A 428 41.21 -102.24 26.39
CA LYS A 428 40.34 -103.12 25.61
C LYS A 428 40.47 -104.53 26.17
N GLU A 429 39.37 -105.11 26.62
CA GLU A 429 39.31 -106.50 27.06
C GLU A 429 38.36 -107.28 26.13
N ARG A 430 38.60 -108.59 26.00
CA ARG A 430 37.72 -109.49 25.26
C ARG A 430 36.58 -109.93 26.19
N LEU A 431 35.37 -110.11 25.65
CA LEU A 431 34.19 -110.54 26.41
C LEU A 431 34.19 -112.05 26.70
#